data_AF-A0AAF5DHD2-F1
#
_entry.id   AF-A0AAF5DHD2-F1
#
_cell.length_a   1.000
_cell.length_b   1.000
_cell.length_c   1.000
_cell.angle_alpha   90.00
_cell.angle_beta   90.00
_cell.angle_gamma   90.00
#
_symmetry.space_group_name_H-M   'P 1'
#
loop_
_entity.id
_entity.type
_entity.pdbx_description
1 polymer ?
#
loop_
_entity_poly.entity_id
_entity_poly.type
_entity_poly.pdbx_seq_one_letter_code
_entity_poly.pdbx_strand_id
1 'polypeptide(L)'
;MGVYETHKISYNEINTEQLLTKLDEKMNKIFNSKLNIKNIIKAINGCVLPTCTYLFSHEFSDEERMSIAKNVDLRIRSYMNVKNMKLSCISNARCYLPREKLGLGLRSAEVEMDKAMIKNLIHMVLSPHLKFAIIHDAHYGAKWRDRALTAARKYGIEPNIRIESNRVKVNNIEYGITNIKEAKHKVNEMINEFSEKKCPWLNKENVTPEFFKKASMYQDNACNKLNSPDNEESTCLYCNKRDNSNHVMGKCDDKTMVKKRKYRHDRVFATIINSITYEKTNKFIKMSDLRKVHEIKDLKVAVNLSNYIENEEIYHSRPDIIIEKEKEIIVADVSIVTPLHLESANKLKTQRYTINGQHELIVPVDDLEIGPNYCNYLSKRVDKKHYILATYNGHYG
;
A
#
# COMPACT_ATOMS: atom_id res chain seq x y z
N MET A 1 -31.06 10.08 20.57
CA MET A 1 -32.49 10.15 20.19
C MET A 1 -32.59 10.71 18.77
N GLY A 2 -32.22 9.93 17.76
CA GLY A 2 -32.52 10.25 16.36
C GLY A 2 -33.50 9.18 15.89
N VAL A 3 -34.77 9.57 15.78
CA VAL A 3 -35.86 8.80 15.17
C VAL A 3 -36.21 7.47 15.86
N TYR A 4 -36.81 7.60 17.05
CA TYR A 4 -37.77 6.63 17.53
C TYR A 4 -39.10 6.91 16.78
N GLU A 5 -39.25 6.46 15.53
CA GLU A 5 -40.50 6.64 14.78
C GLU A 5 -40.72 5.49 13.78
N THR A 6 -41.14 4.37 14.36
CA THR A 6 -42.18 3.43 13.91
C THR A 6 -42.94 3.69 12.59
N HIS A 7 -42.28 3.73 11.42
CA HIS A 7 -42.90 3.45 10.10
C HIS A 7 -41.88 2.79 9.14
N LYS A 8 -41.53 1.54 9.43
CA LYS A 8 -40.18 0.97 9.23
C LYS A 8 -39.88 0.29 7.88
N ILE A 9 -40.77 0.29 6.89
CA ILE A 9 -40.54 -0.45 5.63
C ILE A 9 -40.69 0.46 4.40
N SER A 10 -41.77 1.23 4.29
CA SER A 10 -41.98 2.13 3.13
C SER A 10 -41.06 3.35 3.12
N TYR A 11 -40.59 3.81 4.29
CA TYR A 11 -39.65 4.93 4.37
C TYR A 11 -38.19 4.55 4.12
N ASN A 12 -37.81 3.28 4.28
CA ASN A 12 -36.41 2.87 4.09
C ASN A 12 -35.95 3.08 2.65
N GLU A 13 -36.79 2.73 1.67
CA GLU A 13 -36.48 2.95 0.24
C GLU A 13 -36.40 4.44 -0.09
N ILE A 14 -37.39 5.23 0.34
CA ILE A 14 -37.42 6.68 0.12
C ILE A 14 -36.19 7.35 0.76
N ASN A 15 -35.87 6.97 2.00
CA ASN A 15 -34.70 7.50 2.73
C ASN A 15 -33.39 7.08 2.05
N THR A 16 -33.32 5.84 1.55
CA THR A 16 -32.16 5.33 0.82
C THR A 16 -31.95 6.09 -0.48
N GLU A 17 -32.99 6.28 -1.30
CA GLU A 17 -32.90 7.01 -2.57
C GLU A 17 -32.57 8.50 -2.38
N GLN A 18 -33.18 9.16 -1.41
CA GLN A 18 -32.82 10.55 -1.06
C GLN A 18 -31.36 10.65 -0.63
N LEU A 19 -30.85 9.66 0.10
CA LEU A 19 -29.45 9.64 0.49
C LEU A 19 -28.54 9.40 -0.70
N LEU A 20 -28.83 8.41 -1.55
CA LEU A 20 -28.05 8.12 -2.75
C LEU A 20 -27.98 9.36 -3.65
N THR A 21 -29.08 10.11 -3.77
CA THR A 21 -29.14 11.40 -4.47
C THR A 21 -28.17 12.41 -3.85
N LYS A 22 -28.19 12.59 -2.52
CA LYS A 22 -27.24 13.49 -1.82
C LYS A 22 -25.78 13.05 -1.98
N LEU A 23 -25.52 11.74 -2.05
CA LEU A 23 -24.19 11.22 -2.33
C LEU A 23 -23.77 11.59 -3.74
N ASP A 24 -24.64 11.41 -4.74
CA ASP A 24 -24.37 11.77 -6.12
C ASP A 24 -24.12 13.28 -6.30
N GLU A 25 -24.87 14.14 -5.59
CA GLU A 25 -24.59 15.59 -5.58
C GLU A 25 -23.20 15.92 -5.05
N LYS A 26 -22.80 15.30 -3.92
CA LYS A 26 -21.46 15.47 -3.34
C LYS A 26 -20.39 14.94 -4.29
N MET A 27 -20.62 13.77 -4.90
CA MET A 27 -19.71 13.15 -5.86
C MET A 27 -19.55 14.04 -7.10
N ASN A 28 -20.64 14.55 -7.67
CA ASN A 28 -20.59 15.50 -8.78
C ASN A 28 -19.76 16.74 -8.45
N LYS A 29 -19.95 17.33 -7.26
CA LYS A 29 -19.14 18.48 -6.82
C LYS A 29 -17.65 18.14 -6.71
N ILE A 30 -17.31 16.96 -6.16
CA ILE A 30 -15.92 16.52 -6.00
C ILE A 30 -15.28 16.25 -7.37
N PHE A 31 -15.93 15.47 -8.24
CA PHE A 31 -15.36 15.05 -9.52
C PHE A 31 -15.37 16.13 -10.61
N ASN A 32 -16.16 17.19 -10.44
CA ASN A 32 -16.12 18.39 -11.31
C ASN A 32 -15.24 19.51 -10.73
N SER A 33 -14.62 19.30 -9.57
CA SER A 33 -13.64 20.24 -9.02
C SER A 33 -12.28 20.13 -9.71
N LYS A 34 -11.40 21.11 -9.47
CA LYS A 34 -10.00 21.10 -9.91
C LYS A 34 -9.07 20.31 -8.97
N LEU A 35 -9.62 19.46 -8.10
CA LEU A 35 -8.82 18.69 -7.14
C LEU A 35 -7.99 17.62 -7.86
N ASN A 36 -6.75 17.42 -7.39
CA ASN A 36 -5.96 16.26 -7.79
C ASN A 36 -6.52 14.96 -7.18
N ILE A 37 -6.08 13.79 -7.67
CA ILE A 37 -6.58 12.49 -7.17
C ILE A 37 -6.48 12.35 -5.66
N LYS A 38 -5.33 12.71 -5.08
CA LYS A 38 -5.10 12.58 -3.64
C LYS A 38 -6.19 13.32 -2.86
N ASN A 39 -6.55 14.51 -3.32
CA ASN A 39 -7.58 15.33 -2.72
C ASN A 39 -9.00 14.85 -3.05
N ILE A 40 -9.25 14.30 -4.24
CA ILE A 40 -10.53 13.66 -4.58
C ILE A 40 -10.79 12.49 -3.62
N ILE A 41 -9.83 11.57 -3.48
CA ILE A 41 -9.97 10.43 -2.56
C ILE A 41 -10.13 10.90 -1.11
N LYS A 42 -9.35 11.90 -0.69
CA LYS A 42 -9.49 12.51 0.64
C LYS A 42 -10.89 13.09 0.85
N ALA A 43 -11.46 13.76 -0.14
CA ALA A 43 -12.81 14.33 -0.07
C ALA A 43 -13.90 13.25 -0.03
N ILE A 44 -13.77 12.19 -0.84
CA ILE A 44 -14.70 11.05 -0.78
C ILE A 44 -14.66 10.40 0.60
N ASN A 45 -13.46 10.12 1.09
CA ASN A 45 -13.27 9.55 2.42
C ASN A 45 -13.79 10.49 3.52
N GLY A 46 -13.60 11.80 3.41
CA GLY A 46 -13.95 12.77 4.45
C GLY A 46 -15.39 13.26 4.44
N CYS A 47 -16.08 13.21 3.29
CA CYS A 47 -17.37 13.88 3.11
C CYS A 47 -18.48 12.96 2.56
N VAL A 48 -18.13 11.94 1.79
CA VAL A 48 -19.10 11.02 1.17
C VAL A 48 -19.35 9.84 2.10
N LEU A 49 -18.31 9.05 2.37
CA LEU A 49 -18.42 7.82 3.18
C LEU A 49 -18.98 8.05 4.60
N PRO A 50 -18.62 9.13 5.34
CA PRO A 50 -19.19 9.39 6.65
C PRO A 50 -20.71 9.55 6.64
N THR A 51 -21.26 10.11 5.56
CA THR A 51 -22.70 10.27 5.36
C THR A 51 -23.38 8.90 5.28
N CYS A 52 -22.77 7.95 4.57
CA CYS A 52 -23.28 6.58 4.49
C CYS A 52 -23.19 5.87 5.85
N THR A 53 -22.05 5.97 6.52
CA THR A 53 -21.85 5.23 7.79
C THR A 53 -22.79 5.68 8.91
N TYR A 54 -23.15 6.96 8.97
CA TYR A 54 -24.02 7.49 10.01
C TYR A 54 -25.42 6.88 9.94
N LEU A 55 -25.99 6.81 8.75
CA LEU A 55 -27.37 6.37 8.54
C LEU A 55 -27.50 4.84 8.59
N PHE A 56 -26.58 4.11 7.96
CA PHE A 56 -26.74 2.66 7.78
C PHE A 56 -26.28 1.80 8.97
N SER A 57 -25.70 2.40 10.02
CA SER A 57 -25.18 1.64 11.17
C SER A 57 -26.25 1.18 12.17
N HIS A 58 -27.49 1.69 12.08
CA HIS A 58 -28.52 1.46 13.12
C HIS A 58 -29.83 0.88 12.59
N GLU A 59 -30.25 1.21 11.36
CA GLU A 59 -31.65 1.01 10.94
C GLU A 59 -31.90 -0.27 10.13
N PHE A 60 -30.88 -0.81 9.45
CA PHE A 60 -31.08 -1.80 8.38
C PHE A 60 -30.77 -3.24 8.83
N SER A 61 -31.32 -4.21 8.09
CA SER A 61 -30.89 -5.60 8.13
C SER A 61 -29.46 -5.77 7.58
N ASP A 62 -28.83 -6.91 7.85
CA ASP A 62 -27.46 -7.16 7.36
C ASP A 62 -27.42 -7.24 5.83
N GLU A 63 -28.46 -7.80 5.20
CA GLU A 63 -28.60 -7.90 3.75
C GLU A 63 -28.79 -6.53 3.10
N GLU A 64 -29.69 -5.70 3.62
CA GLU A 64 -29.91 -4.33 3.13
C GLU A 64 -28.64 -3.49 3.29
N ARG A 65 -27.99 -3.55 4.45
CA ARG A 65 -26.74 -2.82 4.71
C ARG A 65 -25.65 -3.21 3.71
N MET A 66 -25.51 -4.51 3.43
CA MET A 66 -24.56 -5.03 2.46
C MET A 66 -24.89 -4.56 1.04
N SER A 67 -26.17 -4.64 0.65
CA SER A 67 -26.64 -4.19 -0.66
C SER A 67 -26.34 -2.71 -0.87
N ILE A 68 -26.65 -1.88 0.13
CA ILE A 68 -26.42 -0.44 0.12
C ILE A 68 -24.92 -0.12 0.09
N ALA A 69 -24.10 -0.77 0.92
CA ALA A 69 -22.65 -0.58 0.92
C ALA A 69 -22.06 -0.88 -0.47
N LYS A 70 -22.47 -1.98 -1.08
CA LYS A 70 -22.08 -2.35 -2.45
C LYS A 70 -22.54 -1.32 -3.47
N ASN A 71 -23.77 -0.81 -3.36
CA ASN A 71 -24.31 0.22 -4.24
C ASN A 71 -23.49 1.52 -4.16
N VAL A 72 -23.19 1.99 -2.94
CA VAL A 72 -22.32 3.15 -2.71
C VAL A 72 -20.93 2.92 -3.33
N ASP A 73 -20.30 1.77 -3.08
CA ASP A 73 -18.98 1.43 -3.63
C ASP A 73 -19.01 1.32 -5.17
N LEU A 74 -20.10 0.85 -5.76
CA LEU A 74 -20.30 0.80 -7.22
C LEU A 74 -20.48 2.19 -7.81
N ARG A 75 -21.31 3.05 -7.20
CA ARG A 75 -21.49 4.44 -7.63
C ARG A 75 -20.18 5.20 -7.61
N ILE A 76 -19.42 5.12 -6.51
CA ILE A 76 -18.10 5.77 -6.40
C ILE A 76 -17.18 5.32 -7.53
N ARG A 77 -17.10 4.01 -7.78
CA ARG A 77 -16.27 3.47 -8.87
C ARG A 77 -16.76 3.88 -10.25
N SER A 78 -18.07 4.02 -10.46
CA SER A 78 -18.64 4.52 -11.73
C SER A 78 -18.14 5.93 -12.04
N TYR A 79 -18.23 6.86 -11.07
CA TYR A 79 -17.66 8.21 -11.21
C TYR A 79 -16.15 8.19 -11.49
N MET A 80 -15.41 7.31 -10.81
CA MET A 80 -13.98 7.14 -11.05
C MET A 80 -13.66 6.63 -12.46
N ASN A 81 -14.46 5.70 -13.00
CA ASN A 81 -14.30 5.20 -14.37
C ASN A 81 -14.59 6.29 -15.40
N VAL A 82 -15.70 7.05 -15.23
CA VAL A 82 -16.07 8.16 -16.13
C VAL A 82 -14.96 9.21 -16.21
N LYS A 83 -14.28 9.49 -15.09
CA LYS A 83 -13.15 10.43 -15.05
C LYS A 83 -11.80 9.77 -15.32
N ASN A 84 -11.77 8.55 -15.87
CA ASN A 84 -10.56 7.79 -16.21
C ASN A 84 -9.56 7.61 -15.04
N MET A 85 -10.03 7.68 -13.80
CA MET A 85 -9.22 7.46 -12.59
C MET A 85 -9.03 5.98 -12.30
N LYS A 86 -9.99 5.14 -12.71
CA LYS A 86 -9.94 3.67 -12.65
C LYS A 86 -10.21 3.13 -14.05
N LEU A 87 -9.46 2.09 -14.45
CA LEU A 87 -9.80 1.28 -15.63
C LEU A 87 -10.60 0.04 -15.23
N SER A 88 -11.44 -0.44 -16.14
CA SER A 88 -12.18 -1.71 -15.99
C SER A 88 -11.24 -2.88 -15.72
N CYS A 89 -10.06 -2.91 -16.37
CA CYS A 89 -9.07 -3.97 -16.23
C CYS A 89 -8.31 -3.99 -14.89
N ILE A 90 -8.30 -2.88 -14.14
CA ILE A 90 -7.62 -2.83 -12.82
C ILE A 90 -8.56 -3.43 -11.77
N SER A 91 -8.01 -4.35 -10.97
CA SER A 91 -8.74 -4.97 -9.86
C SER A 91 -9.37 -3.93 -8.95
N ASN A 92 -10.64 -4.13 -8.63
CA ASN A 92 -11.40 -3.26 -7.73
C ASN A 92 -10.73 -3.14 -6.35
N ALA A 93 -10.09 -4.22 -5.88
CA ALA A 93 -9.37 -4.25 -4.61
C ALA A 93 -8.29 -3.16 -4.53
N ARG A 94 -7.68 -2.79 -5.66
CA ARG A 94 -6.62 -1.77 -5.71
C ARG A 94 -7.11 -0.36 -5.38
N CYS A 95 -8.39 -0.07 -5.62
CA CYS A 95 -8.97 1.21 -5.18
C CYS A 95 -8.90 1.33 -3.66
N TYR A 96 -9.13 0.21 -2.97
CA TYR A 96 -9.29 0.15 -1.52
C TYR A 96 -7.98 -0.04 -0.75
N LEU A 97 -6.92 -0.49 -1.43
CA LEU A 97 -5.60 -0.57 -0.82
C LEU A 97 -5.09 0.82 -0.42
N PRO A 98 -4.39 0.95 0.72
CA PRO A 98 -3.71 2.19 1.09
C PRO A 98 -2.74 2.67 0.00
N ARG A 99 -2.46 3.98 -0.03
CA ARG A 99 -1.49 4.56 -0.97
C ARG A 99 -0.09 3.98 -0.81
N GLU A 100 0.33 3.75 0.43
CA GLU A 100 1.56 3.01 0.72
C GLU A 100 1.55 1.58 0.15
N LYS A 101 0.45 1.07 -0.40
CA LYS A 101 0.39 -0.25 -1.03
C LYS A 101 0.02 -0.18 -2.50
N LEU A 102 0.34 0.95 -3.13
CA LEU A 102 0.04 1.20 -4.54
C LEU A 102 -1.46 1.14 -4.84
N GLY A 103 -2.28 1.42 -3.83
CA GLY A 103 -3.70 1.67 -4.01
C GLY A 103 -4.02 3.15 -4.07
N LEU A 104 -5.30 3.45 -4.25
CA LEU A 104 -5.79 4.83 -4.22
C LEU A 104 -6.05 5.33 -2.79
N GLY A 105 -6.21 4.42 -1.83
CA GLY A 105 -6.58 4.71 -0.46
C GLY A 105 -8.05 5.08 -0.29
N LEU A 106 -8.92 4.66 -1.23
CA LEU A 106 -10.36 4.78 -1.06
C LEU A 106 -10.79 3.84 0.07
N ARG A 107 -11.62 4.29 1.01
CA ARG A 107 -12.17 3.38 2.02
C ARG A 107 -13.41 2.70 1.45
N SER A 108 -13.58 1.41 1.71
CA SER A 108 -14.82 0.70 1.30
C SER A 108 -15.96 1.11 2.21
N ALA A 109 -17.13 1.34 1.63
CA ALA A 109 -18.33 1.65 2.39
C ALA A 109 -18.67 0.53 3.39
N GLU A 110 -18.54 -0.74 2.99
CA GLU A 110 -18.78 -1.90 3.85
C GLU A 110 -17.87 -1.90 5.07
N VAL A 111 -16.57 -1.76 4.84
CA VAL A 111 -15.55 -1.75 5.91
C VAL A 111 -15.77 -0.58 6.86
N GLU A 112 -16.11 0.60 6.35
CA GLU A 112 -16.37 1.76 7.20
C GLU A 112 -17.67 1.61 8.02
N MET A 113 -18.70 0.95 7.48
CA MET A 113 -19.92 0.62 8.22
C MET A 113 -19.64 -0.40 9.34
N ASP A 114 -18.88 -1.46 9.06
CA ASP A 114 -18.47 -2.44 10.07
C ASP A 114 -17.65 -1.77 11.18
N LYS A 115 -16.67 -0.93 10.82
CA LYS A 115 -15.90 -0.13 11.80
C LYS A 115 -16.80 0.73 12.67
N ALA A 116 -17.77 1.43 12.08
CA ALA A 116 -18.69 2.28 12.82
C ALA A 116 -19.52 1.46 13.82
N MET A 117 -20.05 0.31 13.38
CA MET A 117 -20.83 -0.59 14.22
C MET A 117 -20.02 -1.14 15.41
N ILE A 118 -18.81 -1.65 15.16
CA ILE A 118 -17.93 -2.17 16.22
C ILE A 118 -17.56 -1.05 17.22
N LYS A 119 -17.22 0.15 16.73
CA LYS A 119 -16.91 1.30 17.61
C LYS A 119 -18.09 1.75 18.42
N ASN A 120 -19.29 1.74 17.85
CA ASN A 120 -20.51 2.08 18.58
C ASN A 120 -20.75 1.05 19.69
N LEU A 121 -20.38 -0.22 19.49
CA LEU A 121 -20.59 -1.27 20.50
C LEU A 121 -19.68 -1.00 21.69
N ILE A 122 -18.39 -0.78 21.39
CA ILE A 122 -17.40 -0.38 22.39
C ILE A 122 -17.85 0.89 23.11
N HIS A 123 -18.38 1.88 22.38
CA HIS A 123 -18.86 3.12 22.97
C HIS A 123 -19.97 2.88 23.97
N MET A 124 -21.00 2.11 23.60
CA MET A 124 -22.15 1.86 24.44
C MET A 124 -21.81 1.00 25.66
N VAL A 125 -20.92 0.00 25.50
CA VAL A 125 -20.47 -0.82 26.64
C VAL A 125 -19.65 0.01 27.63
N LEU A 126 -18.73 0.85 27.14
CA LEU A 126 -17.85 1.63 28.00
C LEU A 126 -18.47 2.96 28.47
N SER A 127 -19.69 3.29 28.02
CA SER A 127 -20.42 4.50 28.46
C SER A 127 -21.57 4.08 29.39
N PRO A 128 -21.45 4.25 30.72
CA PRO A 128 -22.42 3.74 31.68
C PRO A 128 -23.87 4.19 31.39
N HIS A 129 -24.03 5.43 30.91
CA HIS A 129 -25.33 6.02 30.60
C HIS A 129 -25.97 5.48 29.31
N LEU A 130 -25.27 4.71 28.47
CA LEU A 130 -25.82 4.08 27.25
C LEU A 130 -26.06 2.58 27.42
N LYS A 131 -25.61 1.99 28.55
CA LYS A 131 -25.71 0.56 28.83
C LYS A 131 -27.14 0.03 28.78
N PHE A 132 -28.12 0.86 29.17
CA PHE A 132 -29.53 0.51 29.12
C PHE A 132 -29.99 0.15 27.70
N ALA A 133 -29.41 0.76 26.66
CA ALA A 133 -29.77 0.50 25.27
C ALA A 133 -29.36 -0.91 24.80
N ILE A 134 -28.32 -1.51 25.42
CA ILE A 134 -27.91 -2.89 25.13
C ILE A 134 -28.66 -3.90 26.01
N ILE A 135 -28.90 -3.55 27.29
CA ILE A 135 -29.47 -4.49 28.27
C ILE A 135 -31.00 -4.58 28.18
N HIS A 136 -31.70 -3.44 28.12
CA HIS A 136 -33.15 -3.41 28.30
C HIS A 136 -33.93 -3.60 27.00
N ASP A 137 -33.35 -3.22 25.86
CA ASP A 137 -33.95 -3.53 24.56
C ASP A 137 -33.55 -4.95 24.13
N ALA A 138 -34.16 -5.96 24.77
CA ALA A 138 -33.79 -7.37 24.57
C ALA A 138 -33.89 -7.83 23.11
N HIS A 139 -34.76 -7.21 22.30
CA HIS A 139 -34.91 -7.57 20.89
C HIS A 139 -33.98 -6.77 19.96
N TYR A 140 -33.88 -5.44 20.09
CA TYR A 140 -33.02 -4.67 19.20
C TYR A 140 -31.57 -4.62 19.67
N GLY A 141 -31.34 -4.41 20.98
CA GLY A 141 -30.01 -4.31 21.57
C GLY A 141 -29.21 -5.61 21.42
N ALA A 142 -29.83 -6.76 21.69
CA ALA A 142 -29.16 -8.06 21.52
C ALA A 142 -28.83 -8.35 20.06
N LYS A 143 -29.80 -8.17 19.14
CA LYS A 143 -29.58 -8.38 17.70
C LYS A 143 -28.47 -7.47 17.16
N TRP A 144 -28.48 -6.21 17.56
CA TRP A 144 -27.46 -5.25 17.12
C TRP A 144 -26.07 -5.59 17.70
N ARG A 145 -25.99 -6.02 18.97
CA ARG A 145 -24.74 -6.49 19.58
C ARG A 145 -24.18 -7.69 18.83
N ASP A 146 -25.03 -8.67 18.52
CA ASP A 146 -24.61 -9.90 17.85
C ASP A 146 -24.11 -9.60 16.42
N ARG A 147 -24.72 -8.62 15.74
CA ARG A 147 -24.22 -8.09 14.46
C ARG A 147 -22.85 -7.44 14.58
N ALA A 148 -22.66 -6.59 15.58
CA ALA A 148 -21.39 -5.93 15.84
C ALA A 148 -20.28 -6.94 16.18
N LEU A 149 -20.59 -7.99 16.94
CA LEU A 149 -19.67 -9.11 17.20
C LEU A 149 -19.38 -9.93 15.94
N THR A 150 -20.39 -10.20 15.11
CA THR A 150 -20.23 -10.90 13.84
C THR A 150 -19.33 -10.12 12.88
N ALA A 151 -19.51 -8.80 12.79
CA ALA A 151 -18.63 -7.95 12.02
C ALA A 151 -17.20 -7.96 12.57
N ALA A 152 -17.01 -7.91 13.89
CA ALA A 152 -15.68 -7.99 14.49
C ALA A 152 -14.93 -9.28 14.11
N ARG A 153 -15.63 -10.43 14.15
CA ARG A 153 -15.07 -11.74 13.78
C ARG A 153 -14.57 -11.80 12.33
N LYS A 154 -15.22 -11.10 11.40
CA LYS A 154 -14.76 -11.01 9.99
C LYS A 154 -13.32 -10.49 9.86
N TYR A 155 -12.88 -9.68 10.82
CA TYR A 155 -11.55 -9.06 10.84
C TYR A 155 -10.62 -9.72 11.86
N GLY A 156 -10.93 -10.93 12.35
CA GLY A 156 -10.13 -11.63 13.36
C GLY A 156 -10.12 -10.94 14.73
N ILE A 157 -11.14 -10.12 15.02
CA ILE A 157 -11.31 -9.45 16.30
C ILE A 157 -12.31 -10.25 17.12
N GLU A 158 -11.92 -10.66 18.33
CA GLU A 158 -12.80 -11.32 19.29
C GLU A 158 -13.00 -10.43 20.52
N PRO A 159 -14.03 -9.55 20.52
CA PRO A 159 -14.31 -8.72 21.66
C PRO A 159 -14.91 -9.58 22.79
N ASN A 160 -14.24 -9.64 23.94
CA ASN A 160 -14.85 -10.15 25.17
C ASN A 160 -15.44 -8.98 25.95
N ILE A 161 -16.76 -8.96 26.04
CA ILE A 161 -17.54 -7.82 26.53
C ILE A 161 -18.12 -8.15 27.90
N ARG A 162 -17.70 -7.41 28.93
CA ARG A 162 -18.26 -7.48 30.28
C ARG A 162 -19.10 -6.23 30.53
N ILE A 163 -20.38 -6.32 30.17
CA ILE A 163 -21.32 -5.18 30.23
C ILE A 163 -21.52 -4.73 31.68
N GLU A 164 -21.54 -5.65 32.65
CA GLU A 164 -21.72 -5.33 34.07
C GLU A 164 -20.60 -4.44 34.62
N SER A 165 -19.35 -4.78 34.32
CA SER A 165 -18.16 -4.08 34.80
C SER A 165 -17.65 -2.98 33.88
N ASN A 166 -18.36 -2.67 32.79
CA ASN A 166 -17.95 -1.69 31.77
C ASN A 166 -16.53 -1.96 31.25
N ARG A 167 -16.23 -3.23 30.97
CA ARG A 167 -14.94 -3.64 30.42
C ARG A 167 -15.09 -4.31 29.07
N VAL A 168 -14.18 -4.00 28.17
CA VAL A 168 -14.07 -4.65 26.86
C VAL A 168 -12.64 -5.11 26.68
N LYS A 169 -12.45 -6.40 26.39
CA LYS A 169 -11.16 -6.95 26.01
C LYS A 169 -11.12 -7.17 24.50
N VAL A 170 -10.17 -6.53 23.82
CA VAL A 170 -9.96 -6.66 22.36
C VAL A 170 -8.60 -7.33 22.15
N ASN A 171 -8.58 -8.56 21.62
CA ASN A 171 -7.39 -9.40 21.38
C ASN A 171 -6.30 -9.24 22.45
N ASN A 172 -6.67 -9.52 23.72
CA ASN A 172 -5.82 -9.50 24.92
C ASN A 172 -5.61 -8.18 25.67
N ILE A 173 -6.01 -7.04 25.11
CA ILE A 173 -5.92 -5.75 25.82
C ILE A 173 -7.29 -5.42 26.43
N GLU A 174 -7.36 -5.23 27.76
CA GLU A 174 -8.59 -4.86 28.47
C GLU A 174 -8.69 -3.33 28.59
N TYR A 175 -9.86 -2.81 28.22
CA TYR A 175 -10.18 -1.39 28.25
C TYR A 175 -11.34 -1.14 29.21
N GLY A 176 -11.26 -0.03 29.96
CA GLY A 176 -12.33 0.46 30.84
C GLY A 176 -12.96 1.77 30.34
N ILE A 177 -13.82 2.35 31.18
CA ILE A 177 -14.58 3.59 30.91
C ILE A 177 -13.68 4.77 30.55
N THR A 178 -12.46 4.83 31.08
CA THR A 178 -11.48 5.90 30.80
C THR A 178 -10.81 5.78 29.43
N ASN A 179 -10.83 4.59 28.81
CA ASN A 179 -10.01 4.28 27.63
C ASN A 179 -10.84 4.06 26.36
N ILE A 180 -12.04 4.67 26.26
CA ILE A 180 -12.95 4.50 25.11
C ILE A 180 -12.28 4.87 23.79
N LYS A 181 -11.56 6.01 23.76
CA LYS A 181 -10.88 6.50 22.56
C LYS A 181 -9.79 5.53 22.10
N GLU A 182 -9.03 4.99 23.04
CA GLU A 182 -7.95 4.04 22.81
C GLU A 182 -8.48 2.72 22.26
N ALA A 183 -9.54 2.17 22.88
CA ALA A 183 -10.21 0.97 22.40
C ALA A 183 -10.72 1.11 20.96
N LYS A 184 -11.37 2.25 20.65
CA LYS A 184 -11.83 2.56 19.28
C LYS A 184 -10.66 2.72 18.30
N HIS A 185 -9.54 3.26 18.74
CA HIS A 185 -8.33 3.39 17.92
C HIS A 185 -7.71 2.02 17.62
N LYS A 186 -7.62 1.12 18.61
CA LYS A 186 -7.09 -0.22 18.41
C LYS A 186 -7.90 -1.03 17.41
N VAL A 187 -9.23 -0.99 17.49
CA VAL A 187 -10.10 -1.62 16.49
C VAL A 187 -9.83 -1.08 15.08
N ASN A 188 -9.65 0.24 14.97
CA ASN A 188 -9.31 0.87 13.70
C ASN A 188 -7.98 0.37 13.13
N GLU A 189 -6.96 0.26 13.98
CA GLU A 189 -5.64 -0.23 13.64
C GLU A 189 -5.71 -1.66 13.10
N MET A 190 -6.38 -2.56 13.84
CA MET A 190 -6.53 -3.97 13.47
C MET A 190 -7.30 -4.17 12.15
N ILE A 191 -8.39 -3.43 11.94
CA ILE A 191 -9.15 -3.54 10.68
C ILE A 191 -8.37 -2.97 9.50
N ASN A 192 -7.50 -1.99 9.72
CA ASN A 192 -6.63 -1.41 8.68
C ASN A 192 -5.29 -2.11 8.57
N GLU A 193 -5.06 -3.17 9.34
CA GLU A 193 -3.81 -3.90 9.31
C GLU A 193 -3.74 -4.69 8.00
N PHE A 194 -3.04 -4.11 7.03
CA PHE A 194 -2.73 -4.76 5.77
C PHE A 194 -1.26 -5.25 5.87
N SER A 195 -0.89 -6.32 5.15
CA SER A 195 0.48 -6.93 5.10
C SER A 195 1.68 -5.96 5.07
N GLU A 196 2.80 -6.27 5.71
CA GLU A 196 3.93 -5.32 5.97
C GLU A 196 4.51 -4.51 4.79
N LYS A 197 4.25 -4.90 3.54
CA LYS A 197 4.81 -4.27 2.33
C LYS A 197 4.30 -2.84 2.12
N LYS A 198 5.18 -1.84 2.27
CA LYS A 198 4.92 -0.40 2.06
C LYS A 198 5.77 0.19 0.91
N CYS A 199 5.17 1.12 0.18
CA CYS A 199 5.69 1.91 -0.93
C CYS A 199 5.61 3.40 -0.52
N PRO A 200 6.55 3.87 0.31
CA PRO A 200 6.45 5.17 0.98
C PRO A 200 6.41 6.37 0.00
N TRP A 201 6.96 6.23 -1.20
CA TRP A 201 6.99 7.30 -2.21
C TRP A 201 5.59 7.77 -2.64
N LEU A 202 4.60 6.87 -2.69
CA LEU A 202 3.23 7.24 -3.09
C LEU A 202 2.50 8.12 -2.06
N ASN A 203 2.97 8.14 -0.81
CA ASN A 203 2.43 9.02 0.22
C ASN A 203 2.97 10.46 0.10
N LYS A 204 4.25 10.58 -0.30
CA LYS A 204 4.96 11.87 -0.36
C LYS A 204 4.66 12.63 -1.66
N GLU A 205 4.59 11.96 -2.80
CA GLU A 205 4.49 12.65 -4.09
C GLU A 205 3.06 12.81 -4.64
N ASN A 206 2.80 13.94 -5.29
CA ASN A 206 1.57 14.20 -6.05
C ASN A 206 1.65 13.52 -7.42
N VAL A 207 1.35 12.22 -7.43
CA VAL A 207 1.22 11.44 -8.66
C VAL A 207 -0.07 11.81 -9.40
N THR A 208 0.02 12.09 -10.70
CA THR A 208 -1.14 12.38 -11.56
C THR A 208 -1.99 11.12 -11.80
N PRO A 209 -3.29 11.25 -12.12
CA PRO A 209 -4.13 10.14 -12.58
C PRO A 209 -3.48 9.25 -13.62
N GLU A 210 -2.96 9.87 -14.66
CA GLU A 210 -2.40 9.17 -15.80
C GLU A 210 -1.15 8.38 -15.42
N PHE A 211 -0.29 8.94 -14.56
CA PHE A 211 0.89 8.25 -14.09
C PHE A 211 0.54 7.08 -13.17
N PHE A 212 -0.34 7.29 -12.19
CA PHE A 212 -0.80 6.21 -11.31
C PHE A 212 -1.41 5.07 -12.13
N LYS A 213 -2.26 5.41 -13.10
CA LYS A 213 -2.87 4.48 -14.06
C LYS A 213 -1.81 3.65 -14.79
N LYS A 214 -0.82 4.29 -15.42
CA LYS A 214 0.26 3.59 -16.13
C LYS A 214 1.03 2.65 -15.19
N ALA A 215 1.43 3.14 -14.01
CA ALA A 215 2.14 2.34 -13.03
C ALA A 215 1.33 1.10 -12.59
N SER A 216 0.04 1.26 -12.29
CA SER A 216 -0.84 0.15 -11.92
C SER A 216 -1.02 -0.87 -13.06
N MET A 217 -1.23 -0.41 -14.31
CA MET A 217 -1.38 -1.30 -15.47
C MET A 217 -0.15 -2.19 -15.68
N TYR A 218 1.06 -1.63 -15.56
CA TYR A 218 2.29 -2.42 -15.69
C TYR A 218 2.48 -3.42 -14.55
N GLN A 219 2.09 -3.05 -13.33
CA GLN A 219 2.20 -3.93 -12.16
C GLN A 219 1.19 -5.07 -12.17
N ASP A 220 -0.04 -4.80 -12.62
CA ASP A 220 -1.12 -5.79 -12.71
C ASP A 220 -1.08 -6.57 -14.03
N ASN A 221 -0.06 -6.33 -14.87
CA ASN A 221 0.06 -6.97 -16.16
C ASN A 221 -1.17 -6.75 -17.07
N ALA A 222 -1.81 -5.60 -16.94
CA ALA A 222 -3.08 -5.22 -17.58
C ALA A 222 -2.90 -4.08 -18.59
N CYS A 223 -1.70 -3.95 -19.14
CA CYS A 223 -1.41 -2.94 -20.16
C CYS A 223 -2.06 -3.36 -21.49
N ASN A 224 -3.06 -2.61 -21.96
CA ASN A 224 -3.83 -2.93 -23.18
C ASN A 224 -3.00 -2.93 -24.48
N LYS A 225 -1.84 -2.27 -24.48
CA LYS A 225 -0.88 -2.32 -25.61
C LYS A 225 -0.01 -3.57 -25.63
N LEU A 226 -0.11 -4.37 -24.59
CA LEU A 226 0.66 -5.58 -24.34
C LEU A 226 -0.32 -6.74 -24.18
N ASN A 227 0.24 -7.94 -24.03
CA ASN A 227 -0.56 -9.13 -23.86
C ASN A 227 -1.29 -9.06 -22.52
N SER A 228 -2.61 -8.87 -22.60
CA SER A 228 -3.51 -8.56 -21.51
C SER A 228 -4.83 -9.31 -21.71
N PRO A 229 -5.73 -9.37 -20.71
CA PRO A 229 -7.03 -10.02 -20.90
C PRO A 229 -7.83 -9.46 -22.10
N ASP A 230 -7.57 -8.21 -22.51
CA ASP A 230 -8.23 -7.56 -23.64
C ASP A 230 -7.47 -7.75 -24.99
N ASN A 231 -6.27 -8.35 -24.95
CA ASN A 231 -5.40 -8.54 -26.13
C ASN A 231 -4.48 -9.74 -25.90
N GLU A 232 -4.96 -10.95 -26.17
CA GLU A 232 -4.22 -12.19 -25.89
C GLU A 232 -3.26 -12.61 -27.01
N GLU A 233 -3.30 -11.94 -28.16
CA GLU A 233 -2.51 -12.30 -29.35
C GLU A 233 -1.21 -11.50 -29.49
N SER A 234 -1.03 -10.43 -28.71
CA SER A 234 0.16 -9.61 -28.86
C SER A 234 1.43 -10.35 -28.45
N THR A 235 2.50 -10.05 -29.20
CA THR A 235 3.82 -10.66 -29.04
C THR A 235 4.91 -9.60 -29.04
N CYS A 236 6.06 -9.97 -28.46
CA CYS A 236 7.17 -9.06 -28.27
C CYS A 236 7.82 -8.80 -29.61
N LEU A 237 7.88 -7.54 -30.03
CA LEU A 237 8.47 -7.11 -31.30
C LEU A 237 9.93 -7.57 -31.52
N TYR A 238 10.63 -8.01 -30.47
CA TYR A 238 12.03 -8.39 -30.52
C TYR A 238 12.29 -9.89 -30.44
N CYS A 239 11.46 -10.64 -29.70
CA CYS A 239 11.67 -12.07 -29.52
C CYS A 239 10.46 -12.94 -29.87
N ASN A 240 9.36 -12.33 -30.36
CA ASN A 240 8.11 -12.95 -30.78
C ASN A 240 7.43 -13.85 -29.72
N LYS A 241 7.85 -13.77 -28.45
CA LYS A 241 7.19 -14.41 -27.31
C LYS A 241 6.06 -13.53 -26.80
N ARG A 242 5.12 -14.11 -26.04
CA ARG A 242 4.02 -13.38 -25.37
C ARG A 242 4.52 -12.11 -24.67
N ASP A 243 4.08 -10.92 -25.09
CA ASP A 243 4.57 -9.65 -24.57
C ASP A 243 3.72 -9.13 -23.44
N ASN A 244 3.87 -9.70 -22.26
CA ASN A 244 3.23 -9.11 -21.09
C ASN A 244 4.17 -8.09 -20.41
N SER A 245 3.66 -7.30 -19.45
CA SER A 245 4.45 -6.29 -18.73
C SER A 245 5.68 -6.90 -18.05
N ASN A 246 5.55 -8.11 -17.49
CA ASN A 246 6.66 -8.85 -16.90
C ASN A 246 7.73 -9.20 -17.95
N HIS A 247 7.30 -9.63 -19.14
CA HIS A 247 8.19 -9.94 -20.25
C HIS A 247 8.99 -8.71 -20.71
N VAL A 248 8.30 -7.63 -21.07
CA VAL A 248 8.91 -6.40 -21.59
C VAL A 248 9.81 -5.73 -20.55
N MET A 249 9.47 -5.85 -19.27
CA MET A 249 10.23 -5.22 -18.20
C MET A 249 11.40 -6.07 -17.71
N GLY A 250 11.28 -7.40 -17.71
CA GLY A 250 12.16 -8.29 -16.95
C GLY A 250 12.44 -9.70 -17.50
N LYS A 251 11.72 -10.22 -18.51
CA LYS A 251 11.99 -11.60 -19.02
C LYS A 251 12.43 -11.68 -20.48
N CYS A 252 12.41 -10.57 -21.22
CA CYS A 252 12.91 -10.57 -22.59
C CYS A 252 14.44 -10.57 -22.62
N ASP A 253 15.00 -11.61 -23.24
CA ASP A 253 16.45 -11.83 -23.36
C ASP A 253 17.03 -11.25 -24.67
N ASP A 254 16.19 -10.67 -25.52
CA ASP A 254 16.67 -9.96 -26.71
C ASP A 254 17.68 -8.86 -26.31
N LYS A 255 18.76 -8.73 -27.07
CA LYS A 255 19.87 -7.80 -26.78
C LYS A 255 19.39 -6.36 -26.64
N THR A 256 18.43 -5.93 -27.45
CA THR A 256 17.85 -4.59 -27.40
C THR A 256 17.05 -4.39 -26.11
N MET A 257 16.27 -5.39 -25.72
CA MET A 257 15.48 -5.34 -24.49
C MET A 257 16.34 -5.40 -23.23
N VAL A 258 17.41 -6.20 -23.22
CA VAL A 258 18.42 -6.20 -22.16
C VAL A 258 19.08 -4.82 -22.04
N LYS A 259 19.43 -4.18 -23.17
CA LYS A 259 19.99 -2.82 -23.18
C LYS A 259 18.99 -1.80 -22.61
N LYS A 260 17.71 -1.85 -23.01
CA LYS A 260 16.65 -0.98 -22.46
C LYS A 260 16.47 -1.18 -20.95
N ARG A 261 16.55 -2.42 -20.47
CA ARG A 261 16.45 -2.74 -19.05
C ARG A 261 17.62 -2.15 -18.25
N LYS A 262 18.85 -2.33 -18.73
CA LYS A 262 20.04 -1.70 -18.15
C LYS A 262 19.90 -0.17 -18.11
N TYR A 263 19.40 0.44 -19.18
CA TYR A 263 19.16 1.88 -19.24
C TYR A 263 18.11 2.35 -18.20
N ARG A 264 17.01 1.60 -18.01
CA ARG A 264 16.02 1.92 -16.95
C ARG A 264 16.64 1.84 -15.56
N HIS A 265 17.46 0.83 -15.31
CA HIS A 265 18.19 0.67 -14.05
C HIS A 265 19.15 1.84 -13.81
N ASP A 266 19.90 2.24 -14.83
CA ASP A 266 20.80 3.40 -14.78
C ASP A 266 20.06 4.73 -14.56
N ARG A 267 18.85 4.88 -15.10
CA ARG A 267 18.01 6.06 -14.82
C ARG A 267 17.55 6.13 -13.37
N VAL A 268 17.26 4.99 -12.75
CA VAL A 268 16.93 4.96 -11.31
C VAL A 268 18.14 5.35 -10.48
N PHE A 269 19.33 4.84 -10.79
CA PHE A 269 20.57 5.27 -10.15
C PHE A 269 20.79 6.77 -10.29
N ALA A 270 20.72 7.31 -11.51
CA ALA A 270 20.90 8.73 -11.73
C ALA A 270 19.91 9.55 -10.91
N THR A 271 18.66 9.11 -10.78
CA THR A 271 17.63 9.80 -9.98
C THR A 271 17.99 9.79 -8.49
N ILE A 272 18.43 8.65 -7.95
CA ILE A 272 18.85 8.53 -6.55
C ILE A 272 20.08 9.41 -6.28
N ILE A 273 21.12 9.27 -7.10
CA ILE A 273 22.38 10.01 -6.94
C ILE A 273 22.17 11.50 -7.13
N ASN A 274 21.35 11.92 -8.11
CA ASN A 274 21.03 13.33 -8.32
C ASN A 274 20.20 13.93 -7.19
N SER A 275 19.30 13.16 -6.57
CA SER A 275 18.59 13.63 -5.37
C SER A 275 19.57 13.95 -4.25
N ILE A 276 20.51 13.04 -3.97
CA ILE A 276 21.56 13.24 -2.95
C ILE A 276 22.48 14.42 -3.32
N THR A 277 22.94 14.45 -4.57
CA THR A 277 23.90 15.47 -5.04
C THR A 277 23.26 16.85 -5.04
N TYR A 278 22.01 16.97 -5.48
CA TYR A 278 21.30 18.24 -5.51
C TYR A 278 21.03 18.76 -4.10
N GLU A 279 20.57 17.91 -3.17
CA GLU A 279 20.35 18.29 -1.77
C GLU A 279 21.65 18.78 -1.10
N LYS A 280 22.78 18.13 -1.38
CA LYS A 280 24.06 18.48 -0.78
C LYS A 280 24.78 19.63 -1.49
N THR A 281 24.75 19.72 -2.81
CA THR A 281 25.63 20.61 -3.60
C THR A 281 24.91 21.54 -4.56
N ASN A 282 23.58 21.39 -4.71
CA ASN A 282 22.77 22.09 -5.71
C ASN A 282 23.24 21.88 -7.16
N LYS A 283 23.84 20.71 -7.45
CA LYS A 283 24.33 20.31 -8.78
C LYS A 283 23.79 18.95 -9.18
N PHE A 284 23.74 18.71 -10.49
CA PHE A 284 23.37 17.43 -11.08
C PHE A 284 24.58 16.74 -11.71
N ILE A 285 24.59 15.42 -11.62
CA ILE A 285 25.55 14.54 -12.28
C ILE A 285 24.94 14.07 -13.60
N LYS A 286 25.73 14.18 -14.67
CA LYS A 286 25.35 13.69 -16.00
C LYS A 286 25.32 12.17 -16.00
N MET A 287 24.40 11.58 -16.78
CA MET A 287 24.28 10.13 -16.92
C MET A 287 25.59 9.47 -17.41
N SER A 288 26.30 10.13 -18.33
CA SER A 288 27.60 9.69 -18.85
C SER A 288 28.67 9.52 -17.76
N ASP A 289 28.55 10.32 -16.70
CA ASP A 289 29.50 10.39 -15.59
C ASP A 289 29.08 9.54 -14.40
N LEU A 290 27.95 8.82 -14.48
CA LEU A 290 27.34 8.19 -13.32
C LEU A 290 28.21 7.08 -12.68
N ARG A 291 28.86 6.24 -13.49
CA ARG A 291 29.56 5.02 -13.04
C ARG A 291 31.00 5.28 -12.58
N LYS A 292 31.15 6.04 -11.50
CA LYS A 292 32.44 6.33 -10.85
C LYS A 292 32.25 6.60 -9.37
N VAL A 293 33.35 6.95 -8.71
CA VAL A 293 33.33 7.50 -7.35
C VAL A 293 33.06 9.00 -7.45
N HIS A 294 32.08 9.48 -6.68
CA HIS A 294 31.70 10.89 -6.60
C HIS A 294 31.94 11.42 -5.19
N GLU A 295 32.71 12.50 -5.09
CA GLU A 295 32.90 13.25 -3.84
C GLU A 295 31.80 14.33 -3.73
N ILE A 296 30.83 14.10 -2.84
CA ILE A 296 29.65 14.95 -2.65
C ILE A 296 29.71 15.51 -1.22
N LYS A 297 30.42 16.64 -1.05
CA LYS A 297 30.72 17.24 0.26
C LYS A 297 31.39 16.23 1.22
N ASP A 298 30.65 15.78 2.22
CA ASP A 298 31.04 14.87 3.29
C ASP A 298 30.83 13.38 2.92
N LEU A 299 30.34 13.11 1.70
CA LEU A 299 29.98 11.78 1.25
C LEU A 299 30.85 11.36 0.07
N LYS A 300 31.34 10.12 0.12
CA LYS A 300 31.93 9.45 -1.04
C LYS A 300 30.93 8.43 -1.57
N VAL A 301 30.48 8.60 -2.80
CA VAL A 301 29.43 7.77 -3.39
C VAL A 301 29.97 7.03 -4.61
N ALA A 302 30.10 5.71 -4.50
CA ALA A 302 30.51 4.84 -5.61
C ALA A 302 29.28 4.19 -6.25
N VAL A 303 29.21 4.23 -7.58
CA VAL A 303 28.07 3.70 -8.33
C VAL A 303 28.50 2.58 -9.26
N ASN A 304 28.03 1.36 -8.97
CA ASN A 304 28.11 0.18 -9.83
C ASN A 304 29.54 -0.17 -10.29
N LEU A 305 30.48 -0.22 -9.33
CA LEU A 305 31.90 -0.54 -9.50
C LEU A 305 32.19 -1.98 -9.06
N SER A 306 32.87 -2.77 -9.89
CA SER A 306 33.21 -4.18 -9.60
C SER A 306 34.38 -4.36 -8.64
N ASN A 307 35.30 -3.39 -8.60
CA ASN A 307 36.56 -3.49 -7.87
C ASN A 307 36.66 -2.37 -6.84
N TYR A 308 35.56 -2.07 -6.15
CA TYR A 308 35.58 -1.06 -5.09
C TYR A 308 36.51 -1.48 -3.94
N ILE A 309 36.57 -2.78 -3.67
CA ILE A 309 37.50 -3.41 -2.74
C ILE A 309 38.58 -4.09 -3.57
N GLU A 310 39.78 -3.52 -3.62
CA GLU A 310 40.93 -4.09 -4.36
C GLU A 310 41.36 -5.44 -3.77
N ASN A 311 41.77 -6.41 -4.59
CA ASN A 311 42.32 -7.71 -4.15
C ASN A 311 41.36 -8.67 -3.40
N GLU A 312 40.04 -8.48 -3.46
CA GLU A 312 39.07 -9.48 -2.96
C GLU A 312 38.34 -10.14 -4.14
N GLU A 313 38.48 -11.45 -4.28
CA GLU A 313 37.73 -12.23 -5.27
C GLU A 313 36.48 -12.82 -4.64
N ILE A 314 35.38 -12.06 -4.70
CA ILE A 314 34.05 -12.56 -4.35
C ILE A 314 33.10 -12.39 -5.52
N TYR A 315 32.28 -13.42 -5.79
CA TYR A 315 31.37 -13.43 -6.94
C TYR A 315 30.39 -12.24 -6.90
N HIS A 316 29.75 -12.01 -5.75
CA HIS A 316 28.89 -10.83 -5.54
C HIS A 316 29.68 -9.64 -4.97
N SER A 317 30.60 -9.09 -5.76
CA SER A 317 31.50 -7.96 -5.40
C SER A 317 31.03 -6.59 -5.90
N ARG A 318 29.90 -6.54 -6.62
CA ARG A 318 29.45 -5.35 -7.35
C ARG A 318 28.08 -4.88 -6.84
N PRO A 319 28.00 -4.20 -5.68
CA PRO A 319 26.77 -3.53 -5.27
C PRO A 319 26.46 -2.37 -6.22
N ASP A 320 25.19 -1.95 -6.25
CA ASP A 320 24.75 -0.88 -7.16
C ASP A 320 25.23 0.49 -6.70
N ILE A 321 25.15 0.77 -5.39
CA ILE A 321 25.55 2.04 -4.79
C ILE A 321 26.25 1.77 -3.46
N ILE A 322 27.37 2.45 -3.22
CA ILE A 322 28.04 2.49 -1.91
C ILE A 322 28.11 3.95 -1.49
N ILE A 323 27.61 4.27 -0.31
CA ILE A 323 27.67 5.61 0.27
C ILE A 323 28.53 5.53 1.53
N GLU A 324 29.73 6.09 1.47
CA GLU A 324 30.57 6.25 2.63
C GLU A 324 30.33 7.60 3.28
N LYS A 325 30.12 7.54 4.59
CA LYS A 325 30.08 8.69 5.49
C LYS A 325 31.27 8.61 6.45
N GLU A 326 31.40 9.59 7.33
CA GLU A 326 32.45 9.61 8.36
C GLU A 326 32.45 8.34 9.24
N LYS A 327 31.27 7.87 9.69
CA LYS A 327 31.14 6.78 10.68
C LYS A 327 30.47 5.51 10.17
N GLU A 328 29.93 5.53 8.96
CA GLU A 328 29.17 4.41 8.41
C GLU A 328 29.37 4.28 6.90
N ILE A 329 29.21 3.05 6.41
CA ILE A 329 29.12 2.76 4.97
C ILE A 329 27.79 2.07 4.70
N ILE A 330 27.06 2.62 3.74
CA ILE A 330 25.79 2.07 3.28
C ILE A 330 26.05 1.35 1.96
N VAL A 331 25.75 0.06 1.91
CA VAL A 331 25.77 -0.75 0.70
C VAL A 331 24.32 -0.89 0.22
N ALA A 332 24.00 -0.30 -0.91
CA ALA A 332 22.65 -0.31 -1.47
C ALA A 332 22.60 -1.08 -2.78
N ASP A 333 21.58 -1.93 -2.92
CA ASP A 333 21.28 -2.68 -4.13
C ASP A 333 19.82 -2.42 -4.54
N VAL A 334 19.65 -1.96 -5.79
CA VAL A 334 18.41 -1.43 -6.32
C VAL A 334 17.73 -2.50 -7.16
N SER A 335 16.61 -3.00 -6.65
CA SER A 335 15.76 -3.95 -7.37
C SER A 335 14.50 -3.29 -7.91
N ILE A 336 14.39 -3.18 -9.24
CA ILE A 336 13.18 -2.70 -9.92
C ILE A 336 12.28 -3.90 -10.19
N VAL A 337 11.41 -4.21 -9.23
CA VAL A 337 10.51 -5.37 -9.26
C VAL A 337 9.07 -5.00 -8.95
N THR A 338 8.12 -5.82 -9.37
CA THR A 338 6.73 -5.70 -8.94
C THR A 338 6.61 -5.97 -7.43
N PRO A 339 5.60 -5.41 -6.74
CA PRO A 339 5.42 -5.62 -5.29
C PRO A 339 5.41 -7.09 -4.83
N LEU A 340 4.93 -8.00 -5.69
CA LEU A 340 4.91 -9.44 -5.42
C LEU A 340 6.32 -10.01 -5.15
N HIS A 341 7.35 -9.48 -5.81
CA HIS A 341 8.72 -9.98 -5.75
C HIS A 341 9.63 -9.13 -4.86
N LEU A 342 9.09 -8.12 -4.15
CA LEU A 342 9.87 -7.19 -3.34
C LEU A 342 10.65 -7.91 -2.24
N GLU A 343 9.99 -8.82 -1.54
CA GLU A 343 10.56 -9.57 -0.41
C GLU A 343 11.57 -10.62 -0.88
N SER A 344 11.25 -11.37 -1.93
CA SER A 344 12.20 -12.30 -2.54
C SER A 344 13.43 -11.56 -3.06
N ALA A 345 13.27 -10.38 -3.67
CA ALA A 345 14.40 -9.56 -4.10
C ALA A 345 15.22 -9.06 -2.90
N ASN A 346 14.56 -8.57 -1.84
CA ASN A 346 15.22 -8.12 -0.62
C ASN A 346 16.05 -9.25 0.03
N LYS A 347 15.45 -10.44 0.19
CA LYS A 347 16.09 -11.63 0.73
C LYS A 347 17.28 -12.05 -0.13
N LEU A 348 17.10 -12.13 -1.45
CA LEU A 348 18.18 -12.47 -2.39
C LEU A 348 19.37 -11.51 -2.28
N LYS A 349 19.13 -10.20 -2.29
CA LYS A 349 20.22 -9.21 -2.20
C LYS A 349 20.91 -9.26 -0.84
N THR A 350 20.15 -9.38 0.24
CA THR A 350 20.72 -9.56 1.58
C THR A 350 21.64 -10.78 1.61
N GLN A 351 21.17 -11.93 1.10
CA GLN A 351 21.95 -13.16 1.04
C GLN A 351 23.27 -13.00 0.28
N ARG A 352 23.24 -12.38 -0.90
CA ARG A 352 24.41 -12.15 -1.75
C ARG A 352 25.51 -11.32 -1.08
N TYR A 353 25.14 -10.29 -0.32
CA TYR A 353 26.12 -9.33 0.21
C TYR A 353 26.44 -9.50 1.71
N THR A 354 25.58 -10.17 2.50
CA THR A 354 25.79 -10.35 3.96
C THR A 354 25.92 -11.78 4.44
N ILE A 355 25.47 -12.79 3.68
CA ILE A 355 25.49 -14.18 4.15
C ILE A 355 26.58 -14.96 3.43
N ASN A 356 26.48 -15.10 2.11
CA ASN A 356 27.47 -15.79 1.31
C ASN A 356 27.45 -15.27 -0.12
N GLY A 357 28.56 -14.65 -0.51
CA GLY A 357 28.74 -14.05 -1.83
C GLY A 357 29.66 -14.84 -2.75
N GLN A 358 30.12 -16.05 -2.38
CA GLN A 358 31.13 -16.80 -3.14
C GLN A 358 30.61 -17.40 -4.45
N HIS A 359 29.32 -17.71 -4.51
CA HIS A 359 28.70 -18.40 -5.64
C HIS A 359 27.53 -17.61 -6.20
N GLU A 360 27.17 -17.89 -7.45
CA GLU A 360 26.00 -17.31 -8.06
C GLU A 360 24.72 -17.72 -7.29
N LEU A 361 23.96 -16.72 -6.83
CA LEU A 361 22.66 -16.92 -6.23
C LEU A 361 21.64 -16.23 -7.11
N ILE A 362 20.81 -16.99 -7.83
CA ILE A 362 19.79 -16.43 -8.75
C ILE A 362 18.45 -16.23 -8.03
N VAL A 363 18.15 -17.07 -7.05
CA VAL A 363 16.93 -17.04 -6.23
C VAL A 363 17.30 -17.11 -4.74
N PRO A 364 16.43 -16.63 -3.83
CA PRO A 364 16.66 -16.81 -2.40
C PRO A 364 16.76 -18.28 -2.03
N VAL A 365 17.67 -18.62 -1.11
CA VAL A 365 17.86 -19.98 -0.59
C VAL A 365 17.48 -20.00 0.89
N ASP A 366 16.66 -20.94 1.31
CA ASP A 366 16.38 -21.15 2.74
C ASP A 366 17.61 -21.79 3.40
N ASP A 367 17.96 -21.33 4.60
CA ASP A 367 19.11 -21.82 5.38
C ASP A 367 20.46 -21.75 4.65
N LEU A 368 20.67 -20.68 3.86
CA LEU A 368 21.94 -20.43 3.19
C LEU A 368 23.12 -20.41 4.18
N GLU A 369 24.09 -21.30 3.97
CA GLU A 369 25.30 -21.38 4.79
C GLU A 369 26.08 -20.07 4.79
N ILE A 370 26.52 -19.65 5.97
CA ILE A 370 27.32 -18.44 6.15
C ILE A 370 28.68 -18.67 5.51
N GLY A 371 29.09 -17.74 4.64
CA GLY A 371 30.39 -17.77 3.98
C GLY A 371 31.00 -16.37 3.85
N PRO A 372 32.13 -16.26 3.14
CA PRO A 372 32.68 -14.99 2.72
C PRO A 372 31.63 -14.15 2.00
N ASN A 373 31.50 -12.89 2.41
CA ASN A 373 30.53 -11.95 1.86
C ASN A 373 31.12 -10.55 1.78
N TYR A 374 30.57 -9.74 0.88
CA TYR A 374 31.10 -8.43 0.52
C TYR A 374 31.14 -7.48 1.72
N CYS A 375 30.09 -7.47 2.55
CA CYS A 375 30.02 -6.59 3.72
C CYS A 375 31.09 -6.93 4.77
N ASN A 376 31.39 -8.22 4.98
CA ASN A 376 32.47 -8.64 5.87
C ASN A 376 33.86 -8.24 5.36
N TYR A 377 34.07 -8.22 4.04
CA TYR A 377 35.33 -7.69 3.49
C TYR A 377 35.43 -6.18 3.63
N LEU A 378 34.32 -5.47 3.41
CA LEU A 378 34.26 -4.03 3.57
C LEU A 378 34.52 -3.59 5.02
N SER A 379 33.98 -4.33 5.99
CA SER A 379 34.15 -4.03 7.43
C SER A 379 35.56 -4.25 7.95
N LYS A 380 36.29 -5.22 7.40
CA LYS A 380 37.71 -5.44 7.75
C LYS A 380 38.60 -4.28 7.31
N ARG A 381 38.18 -3.48 6.32
CA ARG A 381 38.99 -2.37 5.79
C ARG A 381 38.63 -1.02 6.36
N VAL A 382 37.40 -0.87 6.86
CA VAL A 382 36.92 0.43 7.32
C VAL A 382 36.23 0.24 8.66
N ASP A 383 36.76 0.89 9.70
CA ASP A 383 36.20 0.88 11.06
C ASP A 383 34.91 1.73 11.11
N LYS A 384 33.86 1.26 10.44
CA LYS A 384 32.59 1.95 10.23
C LYS A 384 31.42 0.98 10.40
N LYS A 385 30.24 1.51 10.77
CA LYS A 385 29.00 0.69 10.80
C LYS A 385 28.49 0.42 9.38
N HIS A 386 27.92 -0.77 9.17
CA HIS A 386 27.43 -1.19 7.85
C HIS A 386 25.93 -1.39 7.84
N TYR A 387 25.29 -0.89 6.79
CA TYR A 387 23.86 -1.08 6.55
C TYR A 387 23.63 -1.52 5.10
N ILE A 388 22.82 -2.57 4.93
CA ILE A 388 22.28 -2.90 3.61
C ILE A 388 20.92 -2.26 3.44
N LEU A 389 20.81 -1.41 2.42
CA LEU A 389 19.53 -0.93 1.91
C LEU A 389 19.25 -1.68 0.61
N ALA A 390 18.59 -2.81 0.73
CA ALA A 390 17.98 -3.46 -0.41
C ALA A 390 16.58 -2.88 -0.58
N THR A 391 16.20 -2.65 -1.83
CA THR A 391 14.86 -2.26 -2.32
C THR A 391 14.63 -0.77 -2.60
N TYR A 392 14.38 -0.50 -3.88
CA TYR A 392 13.67 0.69 -4.33
C TYR A 392 12.66 0.24 -5.37
N ASN A 393 11.37 0.41 -5.09
CA ASN A 393 10.33 0.20 -6.10
C ASN A 393 10.41 1.40 -7.06
N GLY A 394 11.16 1.21 -8.14
CA GLY A 394 11.49 2.24 -9.14
C GLY A 394 10.28 2.99 -9.65
N HIS A 395 10.35 4.32 -9.61
CA HIS A 395 9.60 5.24 -10.46
C HIS A 395 9.46 4.70 -11.89
N TYR A 396 8.22 4.59 -12.38
CA TYR A 396 7.93 4.18 -13.75
C TYR A 396 7.83 5.42 -14.66
N GLY A 397 8.97 6.02 -15.01
CA GLY A 397 9.10 7.12 -15.99
C GLY A 397 10.56 7.45 -16.24
#